data_AF-A0A9P5H2X4-F1
#
_entry.id   AF-A0A9P5H2X4-F1
#
_cell.length_a   1.000
_cell.length_b   1.000
_cell.length_c   1.000
_cell.angle_alpha   90.00
_cell.angle_beta   90.00
_cell.angle_gamma   90.00
#
_symmetry.space_group_name_H-M   'P 1'
#
loop_
_entity.id
_entity.type
_entity.pdbx_description
1 polymer ?
#
loop_
_entity_poly.entity_id
_entity_poly.type
_entity_poly.pdbx_seq_one_letter_code
_entity_poly.pdbx_strand_id
1 'polypeptide(L)'
;MAKPAVNYGVYLVTDSTPAILGDGDICAVVEAALRGGVTVVQYRDKHSERSVAVETARRLHGIAQRFGVPLLINDRVDVPSRWAARACTLARTTWTSQTSLTHRTTAYVEARNLLGPGKIIGVTASSKEEALRACEAGADYLGLGTVYATQTKKDTKSIIGPSGVRDILAALAAAARAHTLRPSAKQQSHLIAAAAGLRRWYSVSKDDLVPGSRLWKFDELKTQVEENQGNKENNIVIVDVREPVELFETGKIPGAINIPITTAVQSFHISKSDFEELYGYERPEKDVELLFYCKAGVRARAAAALAKNAGWKNVGEYPGSWLDWEAQKGPVEKI
;
A
#
# COMPACT_ATOMS: atom_id res chain seq x y z
N MET A 1 9.75 -1.28 32.04
CA MET A 1 9.22 0.10 32.16
C MET A 1 8.08 0.26 31.17
N ALA A 2 6.98 0.90 31.57
CA ALA A 2 5.91 1.26 30.65
C ALA A 2 6.41 2.31 29.64
N LYS A 3 5.98 2.20 28.38
CA LYS A 3 6.30 3.19 27.35
C LYS A 3 5.56 4.49 27.66
N PRO A 4 6.16 5.67 27.42
CA PRO A 4 5.46 6.92 27.62
C PRO A 4 4.27 7.02 26.66
N ALA A 5 3.14 7.52 27.15
CA ALA A 5 2.01 7.84 26.28
C ALA A 5 2.40 8.99 25.35
N VAL A 6 2.21 8.81 24.05
CA VAL A 6 2.56 9.80 23.03
C VAL A 6 1.29 10.41 22.46
N ASN A 7 1.22 11.73 22.42
CA ASN A 7 0.16 12.45 21.73
C ASN A 7 0.55 12.65 20.25
N TYR A 8 -0.05 11.89 19.34
CA TYR A 8 0.19 12.00 17.89
C TYR A 8 -0.66 13.07 17.17
N GLY A 9 -1.26 14.02 17.90
CA GLY A 9 -2.17 15.03 17.33
C GLY A 9 -1.57 15.85 16.19
N VAL A 10 -0.39 16.46 16.39
CA VAL A 10 0.35 17.14 15.32
C VAL A 10 1.78 16.63 15.30
N TYR A 11 2.09 15.84 14.28
CA TYR A 11 3.38 15.16 14.14
C TYR A 11 4.20 15.83 13.01
N LEU A 12 5.20 16.61 13.40
CA LEU A 12 6.17 17.22 12.49
C LEU A 12 7.25 16.22 12.09
N VAL A 13 7.50 16.08 10.78
CA VAL A 13 8.68 15.41 10.22
C VAL A 13 9.55 16.48 9.55
N THR A 14 10.81 16.56 9.95
CA THR A 14 11.73 17.57 9.39
C THR A 14 12.26 17.14 8.02
N ASP A 15 12.71 18.12 7.24
CA ASP A 15 13.51 17.85 6.04
C ASP A 15 14.62 18.91 5.96
N SER A 16 15.88 18.46 6.02
CA SER A 16 17.06 19.34 6.00
C SER A 16 17.47 19.75 4.57
N THR A 17 16.76 19.32 3.53
CA THR A 17 17.19 19.59 2.15
C THR A 17 16.95 21.05 1.77
N PRO A 18 17.79 21.64 0.90
CA PRO A 18 17.59 23.01 0.42
C PRO A 18 16.23 23.24 -0.25
N ALA A 19 15.63 22.19 -0.84
CA ALA A 19 14.32 22.28 -1.48
C ALA A 19 13.18 22.59 -0.48
N ILE A 20 13.33 22.23 0.80
CA ILE A 20 12.32 22.44 1.83
C ILE A 20 12.77 23.48 2.85
N LEU A 21 14.00 23.36 3.34
CA LEU A 21 14.54 24.23 4.38
C LEU A 21 15.12 25.54 3.81
N GLY A 22 15.52 25.55 2.54
CA GLY A 22 16.31 26.64 1.97
C GLY A 22 17.58 26.88 2.78
N ASP A 23 17.83 28.15 3.11
CA ASP A 23 18.94 28.60 3.96
C ASP A 23 18.55 28.71 5.45
N GLY A 24 17.40 28.14 5.84
CA GLY A 24 16.87 28.22 7.20
C GLY A 24 17.61 27.33 8.21
N ASP A 25 17.50 27.67 9.50
CA ASP A 25 17.95 26.79 10.59
C ASP A 25 16.82 25.84 11.02
N ILE A 26 17.04 24.53 10.83
CA ILE A 26 16.13 23.46 11.25
C ILE A 26 15.76 23.56 12.73
N CYS A 27 16.67 24.02 13.60
CA CYS A 27 16.41 24.21 15.02
C CYS A 27 15.40 25.33 15.25
N ALA A 28 15.52 26.45 14.53
CA ALA A 28 14.59 27.57 14.62
C ALA A 28 13.20 27.17 14.10
N VAL A 29 13.13 26.42 12.99
CA VAL A 29 11.87 25.90 12.43
C VAL A 29 11.17 24.97 13.43
N VAL A 30 11.91 24.03 14.03
CA VAL A 30 11.36 23.10 15.02
C VAL A 30 10.90 23.84 16.27
N GLU A 31 11.66 24.81 16.76
CA GLU A 31 11.25 25.62 17.92
C GLU A 31 9.98 26.43 17.64
N ALA A 32 9.87 27.06 16.46
CA ALA A 32 8.66 27.77 16.06
C ALA A 32 7.45 26.82 15.97
N ALA A 33 7.62 25.62 15.40
CA ALA A 33 6.57 24.63 15.29
C ALA A 33 6.11 24.11 16.67
N LEU A 34 7.03 23.93 17.61
CA LEU A 34 6.73 23.56 18.99
C LEU A 34 5.93 24.66 19.71
N ARG A 35 6.28 25.94 19.52
CA ARG A 35 5.46 27.07 20.01
C ARG A 35 4.07 27.08 19.39
N GLY A 36 3.94 26.62 18.14
CA GLY A 36 2.67 26.43 17.45
C GLY A 36 1.84 25.22 17.89
N GLY A 37 2.34 24.39 18.81
CA GLY A 37 1.59 23.26 19.37
C GLY A 37 1.87 21.89 18.73
N VAL A 38 3.00 21.72 18.03
CA VAL A 38 3.45 20.39 17.60
C VAL A 38 3.61 19.45 18.81
N THR A 39 3.11 18.23 18.69
CA THR A 39 3.07 17.25 19.80
C THR A 39 4.06 16.10 19.63
N VAL A 40 4.65 15.94 18.44
CA VAL A 40 5.76 15.01 18.15
C VAL A 40 6.67 15.63 17.08
N VAL A 41 7.99 15.50 17.25
CA VAL A 41 8.96 15.87 16.23
C VAL A 41 9.71 14.62 15.78
N GLN A 42 9.87 14.42 14.47
CA GLN A 42 10.79 13.44 13.90
C GLN A 42 11.87 14.15 13.11
N TYR A 43 13.11 13.92 13.52
CA TYR A 43 14.27 14.32 12.73
C TYR A 43 14.49 13.31 11.62
N ARG A 44 14.37 13.77 10.38
CA ARG A 44 14.64 12.99 9.17
C ARG A 44 15.74 13.66 8.36
N ASP A 45 16.85 12.94 8.24
CA ASP A 45 18.01 13.36 7.48
C ASP A 45 18.62 12.16 6.75
N LYS A 46 18.57 12.20 5.42
CA LYS A 46 19.09 11.13 4.57
C LYS A 46 20.50 11.39 4.07
N HIS A 47 20.97 12.65 4.12
CA HIS A 47 22.12 13.09 3.34
C HIS A 47 23.29 13.56 4.18
N SER A 48 23.05 14.07 5.40
CA SER A 48 24.14 14.57 6.24
C SER A 48 25.04 13.45 6.74
N GLU A 49 26.32 13.78 6.86
CA GLU A 49 27.33 13.00 7.56
C GLU A 49 26.88 12.63 8.97
N ARG A 50 27.33 11.46 9.47
CA ARG A 50 26.85 10.91 10.74
C ARG A 50 27.08 11.85 11.92
N SER A 51 28.26 12.46 12.02
CA SER A 51 28.62 13.40 13.09
C SER A 51 27.72 14.63 13.09
N VAL A 52 27.43 15.18 11.92
CA VAL A 52 26.53 16.33 11.73
C VAL A 52 25.10 15.98 12.13
N ALA A 53 24.62 14.80 11.71
CA ALA A 53 23.29 14.33 12.07
C ALA A 53 23.14 14.10 13.59
N VAL A 54 24.16 13.54 14.25
CA VAL A 54 24.17 13.35 15.70
C VAL A 54 24.11 14.69 16.44
N GLU A 55 24.91 15.67 16.03
CA GLU A 55 24.93 16.98 16.67
C GLU A 55 23.62 17.73 16.47
N THR A 56 23.05 17.68 15.26
CA THR A 56 21.72 18.25 14.97
C THR A 56 20.64 17.58 15.82
N ALA A 57 20.61 16.24 15.89
CA ALA A 57 19.67 15.51 16.73
C ALA A 57 19.80 15.89 18.22
N ARG A 58 21.03 16.10 18.72
CA ARG A 58 21.29 16.55 20.09
C ARG A 58 20.70 17.94 20.35
N ARG A 59 20.91 18.88 19.43
CA ARG A 59 20.33 20.23 19.52
C ARG A 59 18.81 20.17 19.50
N LEU A 60 18.22 19.45 18.55
CA LEU A 60 16.77 19.25 18.45
C LEU A 60 16.18 18.58 19.70
N HIS A 61 16.89 17.61 20.28
CA HIS A 61 16.44 16.96 21.51
C HIS A 61 16.35 17.95 22.67
N GLY A 62 17.39 18.79 22.86
CA GLY A 62 17.38 19.83 23.88
C GLY A 62 16.25 20.84 23.69
N ILE A 63 15.89 21.16 22.44
CA ILE A 63 14.74 22.02 22.13
C ILE A 63 13.44 21.31 22.50
N ALA A 64 13.17 20.13 21.94
CA ALA A 64 11.92 19.39 22.15
C ALA A 64 11.68 19.06 23.64
N GLN A 65 12.75 18.77 24.39
CA GLN A 65 12.68 18.50 25.83
C GLN A 65 12.15 19.69 26.63
N ARG A 66 12.49 20.93 26.26
CA ARG A 66 11.96 22.14 26.93
C ARG A 66 10.44 22.27 26.81
N PHE A 67 9.87 21.72 25.74
CA PHE A 67 8.43 21.71 25.49
C PHE A 67 7.76 20.40 25.97
N GLY A 68 8.52 19.46 26.54
CA GLY A 68 7.99 18.15 26.93
C GLY A 68 7.56 17.27 25.75
N VAL A 69 8.01 17.58 24.53
CA VAL A 69 7.61 16.90 23.29
C VAL A 69 8.65 15.83 22.93
N PRO A 70 8.24 14.61 22.55
CA PRO A 70 9.17 13.56 22.14
C PRO A 70 9.82 13.87 20.78
N LEU A 71 11.11 13.57 20.69
CA LEU A 71 11.87 13.55 19.44
C LEU A 71 12.06 12.10 18.97
N LEU A 72 11.79 11.85 17.69
CA LEU A 72 11.95 10.57 17.00
C LEU A 72 13.02 10.70 15.91
N ILE A 73 13.73 9.62 15.58
CA ILE A 73 14.85 9.63 14.60
C ILE A 73 14.51 8.69 13.46
N ASN A 74 14.50 9.20 12.23
CA ASN A 74 14.19 8.43 11.04
C ASN A 74 15.41 7.58 10.58
N ASP A 75 15.19 6.29 10.26
CA ASP A 75 16.10 5.30 9.63
C ASP A 75 17.46 5.00 10.30
N ARG A 76 18.01 5.89 11.13
CA ARG A 76 19.36 5.77 11.66
C ARG A 76 19.34 5.21 13.09
N VAL A 77 19.43 3.87 13.22
CA VAL A 77 19.53 3.15 14.51
C VAL A 77 20.89 3.37 15.19
N ASP A 78 21.86 3.87 14.44
CA ASP A 78 23.26 4.08 14.81
C ASP A 78 23.58 5.50 15.29
N VAL A 79 22.72 6.48 14.98
CA VAL A 79 22.76 7.87 15.48
C VAL A 79 22.43 8.00 16.99
N PRO A 80 21.62 7.12 17.62
CA PRO A 80 21.44 7.02 19.07
C PRO A 80 22.70 6.51 19.83
N SER A 81 23.87 7.11 19.62
CA SER A 81 25.06 6.74 20.39
C SER A 81 24.97 7.34 21.81
N ARG A 82 24.70 6.46 22.79
CA ARG A 82 24.80 6.64 24.26
C ARG A 82 23.95 7.74 24.95
N TRP A 83 23.53 8.80 24.27
CA TRP A 83 22.78 9.92 24.85
C TRP A 83 21.24 9.74 24.82
N ALA A 84 20.76 8.81 24.01
CA ALA A 84 19.36 8.58 23.67
C ALA A 84 18.52 7.85 24.75
N ALA A 85 18.81 8.08 26.03
CA ALA A 85 18.12 7.42 27.13
C ALA A 85 16.61 7.73 27.20
N ARG A 86 16.09 8.73 26.46
CA ARG A 86 14.63 9.02 26.40
C ARG A 86 14.00 9.28 25.02
N ALA A 87 14.76 9.55 23.95
CA ALA A 87 14.19 10.16 22.72
C ALA A 87 14.70 9.54 21.40
N CYS A 88 14.72 8.22 21.29
CA CYS A 88 14.97 7.57 20.00
C CYS A 88 13.86 6.59 19.70
N THR A 89 13.16 6.91 18.61
CA THR A 89 12.10 6.12 18.03
C THR A 89 12.36 6.06 16.55
N LEU A 90 12.76 4.88 16.12
CA LEU A 90 12.99 4.57 14.73
C LEU A 90 11.68 4.61 13.96
N ALA A 91 11.73 5.12 12.74
CA ALA A 91 10.72 4.88 11.72
C ALA A 91 11.34 4.93 10.31
N ARG A 92 11.83 3.78 9.86
CA ARG A 92 11.45 3.13 8.59
C ARG A 92 12.05 1.74 8.65
N THR A 93 11.18 0.75 8.65
CA THR A 93 11.54 -0.61 8.31
C THR A 93 10.71 -0.91 7.08
N THR A 94 11.18 -0.48 5.91
CA THR A 94 10.66 -1.10 4.69
C THR A 94 10.98 -2.58 4.82
N TRP A 95 9.96 -3.43 4.72
CA TRP A 95 10.21 -4.86 4.55
C TRP A 95 10.93 -5.01 3.21
N THR A 96 12.26 -5.06 3.23
CA THR A 96 13.01 -5.44 2.04
C THR A 96 12.78 -6.93 1.87
N SER A 97 11.96 -7.29 0.89
CA SER A 97 12.09 -8.58 0.23
C SER A 97 13.55 -8.68 -0.23
N GLN A 98 14.24 -9.67 0.32
CA GLN A 98 15.59 -10.15 -0.03
C GLN A 98 16.78 -9.28 0.42
N THR A 99 17.39 -9.71 1.52
CA THR A 99 18.82 -10.09 1.47
C THR A 99 19.09 -11.24 2.44
N SER A 100 19.60 -12.33 1.88
CA SER A 100 20.11 -13.56 2.51
C SER A 100 19.17 -14.48 3.29
N LEU A 101 19.13 -15.72 2.78
CA LEU A 101 18.74 -16.95 3.46
C LEU A 101 19.61 -17.19 4.70
N THR A 102 19.34 -16.49 5.80
CA THR A 102 19.65 -16.89 7.18
C THR A 102 19.15 -15.78 8.10
N HIS A 103 18.21 -16.11 8.99
CA HIS A 103 17.46 -15.21 9.88
C HIS A 103 16.19 -14.57 9.28
N ARG A 104 15.05 -15.11 9.69
CA ARG A 104 13.71 -14.52 9.59
C ARG A 104 13.56 -13.31 10.53
N THR A 105 14.41 -12.30 10.41
CA THR A 105 14.37 -11.12 11.28
C THR A 105 13.88 -9.93 10.47
N THR A 106 12.76 -9.36 10.89
CA THR A 106 12.20 -8.15 10.29
C THR A 106 13.04 -6.96 10.77
N ALA A 107 13.17 -5.89 9.98
CA ALA A 107 13.92 -4.71 10.42
C ALA A 107 13.32 -4.07 11.70
N TYR A 108 12.05 -4.34 12.02
CA TYR A 108 11.47 -3.98 13.33
C TYR A 108 12.08 -4.82 14.47
N VAL A 109 12.24 -6.13 14.28
CA VAL A 109 12.78 -7.03 15.31
C VAL A 109 14.24 -6.67 15.62
N GLU A 110 15.03 -6.33 14.61
CA GLU A 110 16.40 -5.84 14.80
C GLU A 110 16.42 -4.51 15.58
N ALA A 111 15.61 -3.55 15.17
CA ALA A 111 15.43 -2.28 15.87
C ALA A 111 15.01 -2.48 17.33
N ARG A 112 14.09 -3.42 17.60
CA ARG A 112 13.63 -3.76 18.94
C ARG A 112 14.72 -4.39 19.79
N ASN A 113 15.53 -5.27 19.21
CA ASN A 113 16.66 -5.90 19.90
C ASN A 113 17.73 -4.86 20.30
N LEU A 114 18.01 -3.89 19.42
CA LEU A 114 18.99 -2.84 19.67
C LEU A 114 18.50 -1.78 20.67
N LEU A 115 17.25 -1.36 20.59
CA LEU A 115 16.69 -0.29 21.41
C LEU A 115 16.10 -0.76 22.74
N GLY A 116 15.81 -2.05 22.87
CA GLY A 116 15.13 -2.63 24.02
C GLY A 116 13.63 -2.32 24.09
N PRO A 117 12.94 -2.80 25.13
CA PRO A 117 11.47 -2.76 25.21
C PRO A 117 10.89 -1.38 25.57
N GLY A 118 11.68 -0.48 26.16
CA GLY A 118 11.21 0.80 26.68
C GLY A 118 11.09 1.92 25.65
N LYS A 119 11.53 1.70 24.40
CA LYS A 119 11.49 2.70 23.33
C LYS A 119 10.26 2.54 22.46
N ILE A 120 9.72 3.64 21.97
CA ILE A 120 8.68 3.63 20.94
C ILE A 120 9.37 3.30 19.61
N ILE A 121 8.76 2.46 18.77
CA ILE A 121 9.21 2.15 17.41
C ILE A 121 8.02 2.25 16.46
N GLY A 122 8.15 3.10 15.44
CA GLY A 122 7.15 3.26 14.39
C GLY A 122 7.49 2.45 13.15
N VAL A 123 6.46 1.99 12.45
CA VAL A 123 6.62 1.29 11.17
C VAL A 123 5.80 1.99 10.10
N THR A 124 6.38 2.23 8.93
CA THR A 124 5.61 2.67 7.76
C THR A 124 4.91 1.47 7.13
N ALA A 125 3.62 1.61 6.86
CA ALA A 125 2.84 0.60 6.16
C ALA A 125 2.01 1.26 5.07
N SER A 126 2.06 0.71 3.86
CA SER A 126 1.32 1.22 2.68
C SER A 126 0.30 0.20 2.16
N SER A 127 0.20 -0.98 2.79
CA SER A 127 -0.80 -2.01 2.49
C SER A 127 -1.41 -2.59 3.77
N LYS A 128 -2.52 -3.33 3.61
CA LYS A 128 -3.21 -4.03 4.70
C LYS A 128 -2.27 -5.06 5.35
N GLU A 129 -1.56 -5.80 4.51
CA GLU A 129 -0.65 -6.88 4.91
C GLU A 129 0.56 -6.32 5.67
N GLU A 130 1.12 -5.19 5.21
CA GLU A 130 2.21 -4.52 5.92
C GLU A 130 1.77 -4.01 7.29
N ALA A 131 0.58 -3.39 7.38
CA ALA A 131 0.06 -2.86 8.63
C ALA A 131 -0.21 -3.97 9.65
N LEU A 132 -0.84 -5.07 9.22
CA LEU A 132 -1.11 -6.23 10.07
C LEU A 132 0.18 -6.86 10.59
N ARG A 133 1.17 -7.10 9.71
CA ARG A 133 2.48 -7.64 10.13
C ARG A 133 3.21 -6.72 11.09
N ALA A 134 3.15 -5.40 10.88
CA ALA A 134 3.77 -4.43 11.78
C ALA A 134 3.14 -4.46 13.18
N CYS A 135 1.81 -4.57 13.26
CA CYS A 135 1.10 -4.75 14.53
C CYS A 135 1.47 -6.08 15.20
N GLU A 136 1.50 -7.20 14.45
CA GLU A 136 1.90 -8.52 14.96
C GLU A 136 3.33 -8.53 15.50
N ALA A 137 4.25 -7.80 14.86
CA ALA A 137 5.61 -7.64 15.34
C ALA A 137 5.69 -6.81 16.64
N GLY A 138 4.69 -5.99 16.95
CA GLY A 138 4.62 -5.16 18.15
C GLY A 138 5.02 -3.71 17.93
N ALA A 139 4.88 -3.18 16.71
CA ALA A 139 5.05 -1.75 16.44
C ALA A 139 4.19 -0.88 17.36
N ASP A 140 4.75 0.24 17.81
CA ASP A 140 4.08 1.15 18.74
C ASP A 140 3.11 2.11 18.03
N TYR A 141 3.42 2.46 16.79
CA TYR A 141 2.55 3.23 15.92
C TYR A 141 2.85 2.92 14.45
N LEU A 142 1.90 3.26 13.57
CA LEU A 142 2.03 3.10 12.13
C LEU A 142 2.00 4.45 11.42
N GLY A 143 2.92 4.64 10.47
CA GLY A 143 2.82 5.69 9.46
C GLY A 143 2.15 5.13 8.21
N LEU A 144 0.91 5.54 7.94
CA LEU A 144 0.10 4.96 6.86
C LEU A 144 0.33 5.65 5.52
N GLY A 145 1.16 5.01 4.68
CA GLY A 145 1.37 5.31 3.27
C GLY A 145 1.53 6.79 2.92
N THR A 146 1.28 7.11 1.65
CA THR A 146 1.23 8.49 1.16
C THR A 146 -0.22 8.81 0.83
N VAL A 147 -0.86 9.71 1.59
CA VAL A 147 -2.27 10.04 1.37
C VAL A 147 -2.46 10.89 0.12
N TYR A 148 -1.59 11.88 -0.07
CA TYR A 148 -1.61 12.78 -1.23
C TYR A 148 -0.23 12.81 -1.87
N ALA A 149 -0.17 13.09 -3.18
CA ALA A 149 1.11 13.30 -3.86
C ALA A 149 1.94 14.36 -3.14
N THR A 150 3.24 14.12 -2.97
CA THR A 150 4.16 15.05 -2.31
C THR A 150 5.50 15.07 -3.03
N GLN A 151 6.10 16.25 -3.13
CA GLN A 151 7.44 16.43 -3.69
C GLN A 151 8.55 16.14 -2.65
N THR A 152 8.21 16.01 -1.37
CA THR A 152 9.16 15.85 -0.25
C THR A 152 9.72 14.42 -0.14
N LYS A 153 9.02 13.42 -0.68
CA LYS A 153 9.47 12.02 -0.68
C LYS A 153 9.46 11.49 -2.11
N LYS A 154 10.63 11.54 -2.77
CA LYS A 154 10.81 11.04 -4.14
C LYS A 154 10.70 9.50 -4.26
N ASP A 155 10.76 8.77 -3.14
CA ASP A 155 10.67 7.30 -3.08
C ASP A 155 9.26 6.79 -2.73
N THR A 156 8.18 7.47 -3.14
CA THR A 156 6.81 7.03 -2.85
C THR A 156 6.38 5.93 -3.82
N LYS A 157 6.47 4.67 -3.37
CA LYS A 157 6.06 3.47 -4.13
C LYS A 157 4.56 3.39 -4.41
N SER A 158 3.72 4.12 -3.66
CA SER A 158 2.27 4.19 -3.89
C SER A 158 1.63 5.37 -3.14
N ILE A 159 0.76 6.10 -3.84
CA ILE A 159 -0.16 7.07 -3.23
C ILE A 159 -1.46 6.32 -2.97
N ILE A 160 -1.82 6.16 -1.69
CA ILE A 160 -2.93 5.28 -1.28
C ILE A 160 -4.25 6.05 -1.12
N GLY A 161 -4.20 7.37 -1.01
CA GLY A 161 -5.40 8.18 -0.79
C GLY A 161 -6.06 7.95 0.58
N PRO A 162 -7.07 8.76 0.93
CA PRO A 162 -7.91 8.50 2.10
C PRO A 162 -8.62 7.14 2.03
N SER A 163 -8.92 6.64 0.83
CA SER A 163 -9.51 5.32 0.60
C SER A 163 -8.57 4.20 1.06
N GLY A 164 -7.30 4.22 0.65
CA GLY A 164 -6.31 3.23 1.09
C GLY A 164 -6.05 3.28 2.60
N VAL A 165 -6.05 4.48 3.20
CA VAL A 165 -5.99 4.62 4.67
C VAL A 165 -7.19 3.94 5.33
N ARG A 166 -8.42 4.23 4.87
CA ARG A 166 -9.64 3.61 5.40
C ARG A 166 -9.59 2.08 5.29
N ASP A 167 -9.10 1.58 4.17
CA ASP A 167 -8.95 0.16 3.87
C ASP A 167 -7.98 -0.54 4.84
N ILE A 168 -6.85 0.10 5.15
CA ILE A 168 -5.91 -0.39 6.15
C ILE A 168 -6.54 -0.37 7.55
N LEU A 169 -7.18 0.73 7.93
CA LEU A 169 -7.84 0.85 9.25
C LEU A 169 -8.97 -0.18 9.42
N ALA A 170 -9.75 -0.46 8.37
CA ALA A 170 -10.79 -1.49 8.39
C ALA A 170 -10.20 -2.89 8.60
N ALA A 171 -9.08 -3.21 7.94
CA ALA A 171 -8.38 -4.47 8.12
C ALA A 171 -7.85 -4.63 9.56
N LEU A 172 -7.24 -3.58 10.11
CA LEU A 172 -6.77 -3.57 11.50
C LEU A 172 -7.93 -3.76 12.50
N ALA A 173 -9.06 -3.08 12.28
CA ALA A 173 -10.24 -3.22 13.13
C ALA A 173 -10.84 -4.64 13.07
N ALA A 174 -10.89 -5.24 11.88
CA ALA A 174 -11.36 -6.62 11.70
C ALA A 174 -10.43 -7.63 12.41
N ALA A 175 -9.11 -7.46 12.29
CA ALA A 175 -8.13 -8.30 12.96
C ALA A 175 -8.22 -8.19 14.49
N ALA A 176 -8.37 -6.97 15.03
CA ALA A 176 -8.56 -6.75 16.46
C ALA A 176 -9.82 -7.46 16.99
N ARG A 177 -10.94 -7.36 16.26
CA ARG A 177 -12.20 -8.05 16.61
C ARG A 177 -12.05 -9.57 16.61
N ALA A 178 -11.39 -10.12 15.59
CA ALA A 178 -11.11 -11.55 15.52
C ALA A 178 -10.23 -12.03 16.68
N HIS A 179 -9.34 -11.18 17.18
CA HIS A 179 -8.50 -11.50 18.34
C HIS A 179 -9.28 -11.48 19.66
N THR A 180 -10.21 -10.53 19.83
CA THR A 180 -11.11 -10.46 21.00
C THR A 180 -12.17 -11.55 21.05
N LEU A 181 -12.53 -12.13 19.91
CA LEU A 181 -13.57 -13.17 19.80
C LEU A 181 -13.02 -14.60 19.82
N ARG A 182 -11.72 -14.83 20.08
CA ARG A 182 -11.18 -16.19 20.23
C ARG A 182 -11.70 -16.83 21.53
N PRO A 183 -12.51 -17.90 21.47
CA PRO A 183 -12.83 -18.68 22.66
C PRO A 183 -11.58 -19.40 23.15
N SER A 184 -11.46 -19.61 24.46
CA SER A 184 -10.36 -20.39 25.04
C SER A 184 -10.27 -21.78 24.39
N ALA A 185 -9.05 -22.32 24.29
CA ALA A 185 -8.71 -23.57 23.59
C ALA A 185 -9.50 -24.82 24.05
N LYS A 186 -10.31 -24.75 25.10
CA LYS A 186 -11.13 -25.87 25.61
C LYS A 186 -12.45 -26.10 24.85
N GLN A 187 -12.87 -25.22 23.94
CA GLN A 187 -14.17 -25.34 23.24
C GLN A 187 -14.07 -25.71 21.75
N GLN A 188 -12.86 -25.98 21.23
CA GLN A 188 -12.63 -26.19 19.80
C GLN A 188 -13.08 -27.56 19.25
N SER A 189 -13.42 -28.54 20.09
CA SER A 189 -13.73 -29.90 19.62
C SER A 189 -15.12 -30.10 19.03
N HIS A 190 -16.07 -29.16 19.18
CA HIS A 190 -17.46 -29.38 18.76
C HIS A 190 -17.91 -28.63 17.49
N LEU A 191 -17.10 -27.73 16.91
CA LEU A 191 -17.56 -26.85 15.82
C LEU A 191 -17.11 -27.23 14.40
N ILE A 192 -16.28 -28.28 14.23
CA ILE A 192 -15.75 -28.65 12.91
C ILE A 192 -16.82 -29.27 11.99
N ALA A 193 -17.95 -29.77 12.52
CA ALA A 193 -18.99 -30.40 11.72
C ALA A 193 -19.97 -29.41 11.03
N ALA A 194 -20.01 -28.12 11.40
CA ALA A 194 -21.05 -27.20 10.92
C ALA A 194 -20.63 -26.32 9.71
N ALA A 195 -19.34 -26.27 9.36
CA ALA A 195 -18.83 -25.34 8.33
C ALA A 195 -18.95 -25.88 6.89
N ALA A 196 -19.31 -27.15 6.69
CA ALA A 196 -19.38 -27.78 5.36
C ALA A 196 -20.62 -27.39 4.54
N GLY A 197 -21.51 -26.53 5.06
CA GLY A 197 -22.81 -26.22 4.44
C GLY A 197 -23.07 -24.77 4.05
N LEU A 198 -22.16 -23.81 4.28
CA LEU A 198 -22.45 -22.41 3.96
C LEU A 198 -22.33 -22.11 2.46
N ARG A 199 -23.47 -22.14 1.76
CA ARG A 199 -23.64 -21.46 0.46
C ARG A 199 -23.34 -19.97 0.64
N ARG A 200 -22.32 -19.49 -0.07
CA ARG A 200 -21.98 -18.07 -0.14
C ARG A 200 -22.98 -17.38 -1.07
N TRP A 201 -23.81 -16.50 -0.51
CA TRP A 201 -24.71 -15.66 -1.30
C TRP A 201 -23.94 -14.44 -1.81
N TYR A 202 -23.90 -14.27 -3.13
CA TYR A 202 -23.47 -13.04 -3.77
C TYR A 202 -24.71 -12.20 -4.05
N SER A 203 -24.77 -10.97 -3.53
CA SER A 203 -25.72 -9.97 -4.01
C SER A 203 -25.23 -9.46 -5.37
N VAL A 204 -25.42 -10.24 -6.42
CA VAL A 204 -25.23 -9.79 -7.80
C VAL A 204 -26.51 -10.16 -8.53
N SER A 205 -27.39 -9.19 -8.71
CA SER A 205 -28.54 -9.35 -9.59
C SER A 205 -28.04 -9.32 -11.05
N LYS A 206 -28.75 -9.99 -11.95
CA LYS A 206 -28.50 -9.86 -13.41
C LYS A 206 -28.75 -8.44 -13.92
N ASP A 207 -29.36 -7.58 -13.10
CA ASP A 207 -29.80 -6.23 -13.43
C ASP A 207 -28.74 -5.15 -13.11
N ASP A 208 -27.63 -5.49 -12.44
CA ASP A 208 -26.52 -4.56 -12.11
C ASP A 208 -25.42 -4.47 -13.19
N LEU A 209 -25.76 -4.67 -14.47
CA LEU A 209 -24.80 -4.60 -15.57
C LEU A 209 -24.51 -3.15 -15.94
N VAL A 210 -23.27 -2.86 -16.38
CA VAL A 210 -22.98 -1.58 -17.01
C VAL A 210 -23.83 -1.52 -18.30
N PRO A 211 -24.70 -0.52 -18.49
CA PRO A 211 -25.57 -0.47 -19.66
C PRO A 211 -24.74 -0.57 -20.94
N GLY A 212 -25.04 -1.51 -21.83
CA GLY A 212 -24.30 -1.69 -23.10
C GLY A 212 -22.90 -2.31 -22.99
N SER A 213 -22.50 -2.89 -21.85
CA SER A 213 -21.29 -3.70 -21.79
C SER A 213 -21.51 -5.10 -22.39
N ARG A 214 -20.60 -5.57 -23.24
CA ARG A 214 -20.63 -6.96 -23.74
C ARG A 214 -20.16 -7.92 -22.66
N LEU A 215 -20.90 -9.00 -22.40
CA LEU A 215 -20.45 -10.07 -21.51
C LEU A 215 -19.71 -11.14 -22.29
N TRP A 216 -18.49 -11.43 -21.87
CA TRP A 216 -17.64 -12.44 -22.46
C TRP A 216 -17.71 -13.73 -21.66
N LYS A 217 -17.68 -14.87 -22.36
CA LYS A 217 -17.52 -16.21 -21.79
C LYS A 217 -16.08 -16.70 -21.97
N PHE A 218 -15.74 -17.75 -21.22
CA PHE A 218 -14.41 -18.37 -21.30
C PHE A 218 -14.03 -18.76 -22.72
N ASP A 219 -14.92 -19.46 -23.43
CA ASP A 219 -14.64 -19.95 -24.79
C ASP A 219 -14.35 -18.80 -25.76
N GLU A 220 -15.12 -17.71 -25.68
CA GLU A 220 -14.93 -16.51 -26.51
C GLU A 220 -13.61 -15.81 -26.20
N LEU A 221 -13.28 -15.67 -24.92
CA LEU A 221 -12.02 -15.06 -24.50
C LEU A 221 -10.82 -15.91 -24.88
N LYS A 222 -10.94 -17.23 -24.77
CA LYS A 222 -9.88 -18.16 -25.17
C LYS A 222 -9.60 -18.09 -26.66
N THR A 223 -10.65 -18.13 -27.50
CA THR A 223 -10.50 -17.94 -28.95
C THR A 223 -9.85 -16.60 -29.26
N GLN A 224 -10.26 -15.52 -28.58
CA GLN A 224 -9.65 -14.20 -28.75
C GLN A 224 -8.15 -14.17 -28.38
N VAL A 225 -7.75 -14.83 -27.30
CA VAL A 225 -6.34 -14.93 -26.87
C VAL A 225 -5.51 -15.71 -27.89
N GLU A 226 -6.07 -16.78 -28.45
CA GLU A 226 -5.42 -17.59 -29.48
C GLU A 226 -5.31 -16.82 -30.82
N GLU A 227 -6.33 -16.04 -31.20
CA GLU A 227 -6.33 -15.22 -32.41
C GLU A 227 -5.40 -13.98 -32.31
N ASN A 228 -5.35 -13.32 -31.15
CA ASN A 228 -4.49 -12.15 -30.90
C ASN A 228 -3.00 -12.50 -30.91
N GLN A 229 -2.62 -13.77 -30.72
CA GLN A 229 -1.23 -14.24 -30.86
C GLN A 229 -0.79 -14.37 -32.33
N GLY A 230 -1.74 -14.33 -33.29
CA GLY A 230 -1.48 -14.49 -34.73
C GLY A 230 -1.83 -13.28 -35.61
N ASN A 231 -2.69 -12.35 -35.18
CA ASN A 231 -3.15 -11.24 -36.02
C ASN A 231 -3.28 -9.92 -35.25
N LYS A 232 -2.64 -8.86 -35.76
CA LYS A 232 -2.65 -7.47 -35.21
C LYS A 232 -3.91 -6.67 -35.58
N GLU A 233 -4.90 -7.27 -36.25
CA GLU A 233 -6.10 -6.58 -36.74
C GLU A 233 -7.29 -6.59 -35.77
N ASN A 234 -7.20 -7.32 -34.66
CA ASN A 234 -8.30 -7.39 -33.70
C ASN A 234 -8.34 -6.15 -32.79
N ASN A 235 -9.44 -5.40 -32.89
CA ASN A 235 -9.68 -4.12 -32.21
C ASN A 235 -10.07 -4.28 -30.72
N ILE A 236 -9.58 -5.32 -30.05
CA ILE A 236 -9.98 -5.71 -28.68
C ILE A 236 -8.75 -5.79 -27.78
N VAL A 237 -8.74 -4.98 -26.72
CA VAL A 237 -7.67 -4.93 -25.73
C VAL A 237 -8.14 -5.57 -24.43
N ILE A 238 -7.44 -6.63 -24.00
CA ILE A 238 -7.73 -7.31 -22.74
C ILE A 238 -7.04 -6.56 -21.61
N VAL A 239 -7.80 -6.20 -20.58
CA VAL A 239 -7.33 -5.40 -19.44
C VAL A 239 -7.49 -6.19 -18.13
N ASP A 240 -6.36 -6.50 -17.52
CA ASP A 240 -6.28 -7.04 -16.16
C ASP A 240 -6.35 -5.89 -15.15
N VAL A 241 -7.40 -5.86 -14.33
CA VAL A 241 -7.58 -4.81 -13.33
C VAL A 241 -7.17 -5.20 -11.91
N ARG A 242 -6.47 -6.32 -11.78
CA ARG A 242 -5.86 -6.76 -10.52
C ARG A 242 -4.63 -5.91 -10.19
N GLU A 243 -4.21 -5.95 -8.92
CA GLU A 243 -2.98 -5.29 -8.50
C GLU A 243 -1.76 -6.05 -9.01
N PRO A 244 -0.63 -5.39 -9.36
CA PRO A 244 0.55 -6.07 -9.91
C PRO A 244 1.05 -7.25 -9.07
N VAL A 245 0.90 -7.19 -7.75
CA VAL A 245 1.23 -8.29 -6.83
C VAL A 245 0.45 -9.58 -7.12
N GLU A 246 -0.82 -9.47 -7.50
CA GLU A 246 -1.65 -10.64 -7.86
C GLU A 246 -1.15 -11.29 -9.15
N LEU A 247 -0.60 -10.49 -10.08
CA LEU A 247 -0.06 -10.96 -11.35
C LEU A 247 1.29 -11.67 -11.17
N PHE A 248 2.15 -11.21 -10.27
CA PHE A 248 3.41 -11.92 -9.96
C PHE A 248 3.16 -13.30 -9.32
N GLU A 249 2.09 -13.45 -8.54
CA GLU A 249 1.76 -14.73 -7.89
C GLU A 249 1.11 -15.72 -8.87
N THR A 250 0.21 -15.24 -9.73
CA THR A 250 -0.67 -16.10 -10.53
C THR A 250 -0.39 -16.06 -12.04
N GLY A 251 0.36 -15.06 -12.51
CA GLY A 251 0.43 -14.70 -13.93
C GLY A 251 -0.78 -13.89 -14.37
N LYS A 252 -0.90 -13.68 -15.68
CA LYS A 252 -2.02 -12.99 -16.32
C LYS A 252 -2.52 -13.77 -17.54
N ILE A 253 -3.69 -13.37 -18.05
CA ILE A 253 -4.19 -13.86 -19.32
C ILE A 253 -3.23 -13.36 -20.42
N PRO A 254 -2.76 -14.23 -21.33
CA PRO A 254 -1.79 -13.84 -22.34
C PRO A 254 -2.24 -12.63 -23.18
N GLY A 255 -1.33 -11.68 -23.38
CA GLY A 255 -1.62 -10.45 -24.12
C GLY A 255 -2.42 -9.39 -23.36
N ALA A 256 -2.80 -9.64 -22.10
CA ALA A 256 -3.48 -8.64 -21.28
C ALA A 256 -2.51 -7.53 -20.82
N ILE A 257 -2.99 -6.29 -20.87
CA ILE A 257 -2.35 -5.13 -20.22
C ILE A 257 -2.87 -5.01 -18.77
N ASN A 258 -2.05 -4.51 -17.85
CA ASN A 258 -2.45 -4.38 -16.45
C ASN A 258 -2.74 -2.92 -16.07
N ILE A 259 -4.00 -2.59 -15.81
CA ILE A 259 -4.45 -1.29 -15.32
C ILE A 259 -5.11 -1.51 -13.95
N PRO A 260 -4.36 -1.41 -12.84
CA PRO A 260 -4.87 -1.73 -11.51
C PRO A 260 -5.95 -0.73 -11.08
N ILE A 261 -7.20 -1.20 -10.96
CA ILE A 261 -8.32 -0.30 -10.71
C ILE A 261 -8.39 0.19 -9.27
N THR A 262 -7.79 -0.53 -8.31
CA THR A 262 -7.87 -0.16 -6.89
C THR A 262 -6.90 0.96 -6.56
N THR A 263 -5.66 0.86 -7.04
CA THR A 263 -4.59 1.83 -6.79
C THR A 263 -4.55 2.94 -7.81
N ALA A 264 -5.11 2.75 -9.01
CA ALA A 264 -5.06 3.73 -10.08
C ALA A 264 -6.44 3.97 -10.73
N VAL A 265 -7.42 4.37 -9.91
CA VAL A 265 -8.79 4.71 -10.35
C VAL A 265 -8.82 5.80 -11.44
N GLN A 266 -7.84 6.72 -11.43
CA GLN A 266 -7.76 7.85 -12.36
C GLN A 266 -7.17 7.50 -13.73
N SER A 267 -6.69 6.27 -13.94
CA SER A 267 -5.97 5.85 -15.16
C SER A 267 -6.75 6.03 -16.45
N PHE A 268 -8.07 6.05 -16.36
CA PHE A 268 -8.94 6.26 -17.52
C PHE A 268 -9.11 7.75 -17.89
N HIS A 269 -8.76 8.68 -16.98
CA HIS A 269 -8.95 10.13 -17.11
C HIS A 269 -7.66 10.93 -17.33
N ILE A 270 -6.48 10.29 -17.27
CA ILE A 270 -5.18 10.94 -17.50
C ILE A 270 -4.87 11.12 -18.99
N SER A 271 -3.91 12.01 -19.29
CA SER A 271 -3.46 12.28 -20.66
C SER A 271 -2.73 11.05 -21.27
N LYS A 272 -2.54 11.01 -22.60
CA LYS A 272 -1.82 9.90 -23.26
C LYS A 272 -0.37 9.79 -22.78
N SER A 273 0.32 10.93 -22.66
CA SER A 273 1.71 10.98 -22.20
C SER A 273 1.86 10.50 -20.76
N ASP A 274 0.97 10.94 -19.86
CA ASP A 274 1.03 10.51 -18.45
C ASP A 274 0.71 9.02 -18.31
N PHE A 275 -0.15 8.49 -19.18
CA PHE A 275 -0.49 7.07 -19.18
C PHE A 275 0.71 6.21 -19.59
N GLU A 276 1.42 6.59 -20.65
CA GLU A 276 2.62 5.91 -21.10
C GLU A 276 3.74 5.95 -20.06
N GLU A 277 3.93 7.09 -19.39
CA GLU A 277 4.92 7.23 -18.33
C GLU A 277 4.61 6.34 -17.10
N LEU A 278 3.32 6.20 -16.75
CA LEU A 278 2.90 5.40 -15.59
C LEU A 278 2.89 3.89 -15.85
N TYR A 279 2.53 3.48 -17.07
CA TYR A 279 2.26 2.08 -17.38
C TYR A 279 3.28 1.43 -18.30
N GLY A 280 4.11 2.22 -18.99
CA GLY A 280 5.12 1.72 -19.93
C GLY A 280 4.57 1.15 -21.23
N TYR A 281 3.29 1.39 -21.53
CA TYR A 281 2.63 1.03 -22.78
C TYR A 281 1.65 2.11 -23.23
N GLU A 282 1.40 2.20 -24.55
CA GLU A 282 0.50 3.19 -25.13
C GLU A 282 -0.92 3.03 -24.61
N ARG A 283 -1.57 4.17 -24.32
CA ARG A 283 -2.95 4.17 -23.87
C ARG A 283 -3.86 3.66 -25.00
N PRO A 284 -4.74 2.69 -24.74
CA PRO A 284 -5.72 2.26 -25.73
C PRO A 284 -6.55 3.43 -26.26
N GLU A 285 -6.75 3.50 -27.58
CA GLU A 285 -7.59 4.53 -28.21
C GLU A 285 -9.06 4.37 -27.79
N LYS A 286 -9.88 5.42 -27.95
CA LYS A 286 -11.26 5.46 -27.43
C LYS A 286 -12.28 4.65 -28.24
N ASP A 287 -11.89 4.24 -29.44
CA ASP A 287 -12.67 3.48 -30.40
C ASP A 287 -12.44 1.96 -30.32
N VAL A 288 -11.39 1.51 -29.62
CA VAL A 288 -11.13 0.09 -29.36
C VAL A 288 -12.10 -0.48 -28.32
N GLU A 289 -12.36 -1.78 -28.38
CA GLU A 289 -13.12 -2.49 -27.34
C GLU A 289 -12.21 -2.88 -26.18
N LEU A 290 -12.54 -2.44 -24.96
CA LEU A 290 -11.81 -2.81 -23.75
C LEU A 290 -12.49 -3.94 -23.01
N LEU A 291 -11.83 -5.08 -22.88
CA LEU A 291 -12.34 -6.24 -22.15
C LEU A 291 -11.71 -6.35 -20.76
N PHE A 292 -12.50 -6.14 -19.71
CA PHE A 292 -12.02 -6.15 -18.34
C PHE A 292 -12.20 -7.51 -17.66
N TYR A 293 -11.16 -7.94 -16.93
CA TYR A 293 -11.25 -9.03 -15.97
C TYR A 293 -10.47 -8.72 -14.70
N CYS A 294 -10.82 -9.38 -13.59
CA CYS A 294 -10.09 -9.23 -12.33
C CYS A 294 -9.85 -10.59 -11.67
N LYS A 295 -9.89 -10.69 -10.33
CA LYS A 295 -9.85 -11.98 -9.63
C LYS A 295 -11.18 -12.74 -9.70
N ALA A 296 -12.31 -12.07 -9.42
CA ALA A 296 -13.61 -12.71 -9.22
C ALA A 296 -14.80 -11.90 -9.78
N GLY A 297 -14.59 -11.13 -10.85
CA GLY A 297 -15.63 -10.35 -11.55
C GLY A 297 -15.93 -8.96 -10.98
N VAL A 298 -15.88 -8.77 -9.66
CA VAL A 298 -16.36 -7.51 -9.01
C VAL A 298 -15.64 -6.25 -9.50
N ARG A 299 -14.30 -6.29 -9.58
CA ARG A 299 -13.49 -5.12 -9.98
C ARG A 299 -13.56 -4.84 -11.48
N ALA A 300 -13.74 -5.88 -12.29
CA ALA A 300 -13.86 -5.76 -13.74
C ALA A 300 -15.06 -4.88 -14.13
N ARG A 301 -16.20 -5.06 -13.44
CA ARG A 301 -17.39 -4.23 -13.63
C ARG A 301 -17.15 -2.75 -13.28
N ALA A 302 -16.50 -2.50 -12.14
CA ALA A 302 -16.18 -1.12 -11.73
C ALA A 302 -15.25 -0.45 -12.76
N ALA A 303 -14.28 -1.19 -13.29
CA ALA A 303 -13.39 -0.69 -14.35
C ALA A 303 -14.15 -0.40 -15.66
N ALA A 304 -15.05 -1.29 -16.07
CA ALA A 304 -15.89 -1.08 -17.25
C ALA A 304 -16.74 0.20 -17.15
N ALA A 305 -17.33 0.46 -15.98
CA ALA A 305 -18.08 1.69 -15.72
C ALA A 305 -17.19 2.94 -15.80
N LEU A 306 -15.98 2.88 -15.23
CA LEU A 306 -15.03 3.99 -15.25
C LEU A 306 -14.51 4.29 -16.65
N ALA A 307 -14.18 3.25 -17.43
CA ALA A 307 -13.78 3.40 -18.82
C ALA A 307 -14.90 4.02 -19.66
N LYS A 308 -16.15 3.58 -19.46
CA LYS A 308 -17.29 4.15 -20.16
C LYS A 308 -17.48 5.64 -19.85
N ASN A 309 -17.38 6.02 -18.58
CA ASN A 309 -17.46 7.43 -18.16
C ASN A 309 -16.31 8.27 -18.72
N ALA A 310 -15.12 7.66 -18.87
CA ALA A 310 -13.97 8.31 -19.47
C ALA A 310 -14.05 8.40 -21.01
N GLY A 311 -15.12 7.89 -21.64
CA GLY A 311 -15.39 8.07 -23.08
C GLY A 311 -15.00 6.90 -23.98
N TRP A 312 -14.68 5.71 -23.44
CA TRP A 312 -14.60 4.50 -24.26
C TRP A 312 -16.01 4.04 -24.65
N LYS A 313 -16.24 3.85 -25.95
CA LYS A 313 -17.57 3.51 -26.48
C LYS A 313 -17.92 2.04 -26.27
N ASN A 314 -16.93 1.17 -26.45
CA ASN A 314 -17.08 -0.28 -26.43
C ASN A 314 -16.34 -0.86 -25.21
N VAL A 315 -17.10 -1.40 -24.26
CA VAL A 315 -16.55 -2.04 -23.06
C VAL A 315 -17.13 -3.45 -22.91
N GLY A 316 -16.28 -4.39 -22.56
CA GLY A 316 -16.60 -5.77 -22.29
C GLY A 316 -16.22 -6.17 -20.87
N GLU A 317 -16.98 -7.09 -20.30
CA GLU A 317 -16.71 -7.67 -18.98
C GLU A 317 -16.57 -9.19 -19.13
N TYR A 318 -15.56 -9.77 -18.49
CA TYR A 318 -15.44 -11.21 -18.25
C TYR A 318 -15.75 -11.51 -16.77
N PRO A 319 -17.02 -11.84 -16.42
CA PRO A 319 -17.45 -11.94 -15.03
C PRO A 319 -16.79 -13.10 -14.28
N GLY A 320 -16.50 -14.20 -14.98
CA GLY A 320 -15.78 -15.36 -14.44
C GLY A 320 -14.38 -14.98 -13.95
N SER A 321 -13.73 -14.04 -14.64
CA SER A 321 -12.44 -13.46 -14.24
C SER A 321 -11.36 -14.54 -14.04
N TRP A 322 -10.28 -14.21 -13.32
CA TRP A 322 -9.15 -15.12 -13.13
C TRP A 322 -9.53 -16.48 -12.54
N LEU A 323 -10.43 -16.52 -11.54
CA LEU A 323 -10.84 -17.79 -10.92
C LEU A 323 -11.50 -18.75 -11.92
N ASP A 324 -12.31 -18.23 -12.84
CA ASP A 324 -12.91 -19.06 -13.90
C ASP A 324 -11.88 -19.47 -14.95
N TRP A 325 -10.97 -18.56 -15.32
CA TRP A 325 -9.86 -18.84 -16.22
C TRP A 325 -8.96 -19.96 -15.70
N GLU A 326 -8.61 -19.93 -14.42
CA GLU A 326 -7.80 -20.94 -13.74
C GLU A 326 -8.57 -22.27 -13.62
N ALA A 327 -9.84 -22.24 -13.22
CA ALA A 327 -10.68 -23.44 -13.10
C ALA A 327 -10.81 -24.18 -14.43
N GLN A 328 -10.89 -23.44 -15.54
CA GLN A 328 -10.99 -23.99 -16.90
C GLN A 328 -9.62 -24.25 -17.56
N LYS A 329 -8.51 -24.06 -16.81
CA LYS A 329 -7.13 -24.28 -17.25
C LYS A 329 -6.76 -23.49 -18.52
N GLY A 330 -7.19 -22.24 -18.58
CA GLY A 330 -6.79 -21.32 -19.64
C GLY A 330 -5.27 -21.08 -19.65
N PRO A 331 -4.68 -20.70 -20.80
CA PRO A 331 -3.25 -20.41 -20.90
C PRO A 331 -2.86 -19.23 -20.02
N VAL A 332 -1.65 -19.25 -19.46
CA VAL A 332 -1.17 -18.24 -18.51
C VAL A 332 0.17 -17.68 -18.98
N GLU A 333 0.27 -16.35 -19.03
CA GLU A 333 1.52 -15.62 -19.22
C GLU A 333 2.08 -15.23 -17.85
N LYS A 334 3.31 -15.67 -17.54
CA LYS A 334 3.99 -15.30 -16.29
C LYS A 334 4.67 -13.94 -16.46
N ILE A 335 4.64 -13.15 -15.38
CA ILE A 335 5.23 -11.81 -15.28
C ILE A 335 6.37 -11.85 -14.27
#